data_AF-A0A1S2PZ14-F1
#
_entry.id   AF-A0A1S2PZ14-F1
#
_cell.length_a   1.000
_cell.length_b   1.000
_cell.length_c   1.000
_cell.angle_alpha   90.00
_cell.angle_beta   90.00
_cell.angle_gamma   90.00
#
_symmetry.space_group_name_H-M   'P 1'
#
loop_
_entity.id
_entity.type
_entity.pdbx_description
1 polymer ?
#
loop_
_entity_poly.entity_id
_entity_poly.type
_entity_poly.pdbx_seq_one_letter_code
_entity_poly.pdbx_strand_id
1 'polypeptide(L)'
;MFGDRDSGAYLVRFAWTKIIRHQLVKGGASPDGPALADYWADRRRKGAPLPLDGATMRLLKSQTGRCHRCGQLLLHADRSPQSPREWEQWLRTTRKAIKTQHIAYQGTKTPDGVQLRLTHASCRQRPSMDGHEETLHTGEPLRLA
;
A
#
# COMPACT_ATOMS: atom_id res chain seq x y z
N MET A 1 24.96 14.32 28.42
CA MET A 1 23.88 14.53 27.43
C MET A 1 24.42 15.56 26.45
N PHE A 2 24.42 15.30 25.13
CA PHE A 2 24.83 16.31 24.15
C PHE A 2 23.63 17.22 23.87
N GLY A 3 23.37 18.14 24.80
CA GLY A 3 22.29 19.10 24.67
C GLY A 3 22.54 20.31 25.56
N ASP A 4 22.08 21.45 25.06
CA ASP A 4 22.06 22.69 25.80
C ASP A 4 20.82 22.72 26.70
N ARG A 5 21.04 22.93 28.00
CA ARG A 5 19.98 22.84 29.01
C ARG A 5 19.03 24.04 28.94
N ASP A 6 19.54 25.20 28.53
CA ASP A 6 18.79 26.46 28.59
C ASP A 6 17.90 26.64 27.35
N SER A 7 18.35 26.19 26.17
CA SER A 7 17.53 26.16 24.95
C SER A 7 16.75 24.86 24.74
N GLY A 8 17.12 23.79 25.44
CA GLY A 8 16.57 22.44 25.22
C GLY A 8 17.03 21.77 23.92
N ALA A 9 17.94 22.41 23.16
CA ALA A 9 18.47 21.86 21.92
C ALA A 9 19.40 20.68 22.20
N TYR A 10 19.28 19.59 21.42
CA TYR A 10 20.18 18.45 21.52
C TYR A 10 20.66 18.00 20.15
N LEU A 11 21.91 17.49 20.11
CA LEU A 11 22.45 16.86 18.91
C LEU A 11 22.05 15.38 18.90
N VAL A 12 21.58 14.91 17.75
CA VAL A 12 21.30 13.48 17.56
C VAL A 12 22.62 12.72 17.62
N ARG A 13 22.77 11.82 18.61
CA ARG A 13 23.92 10.91 18.64
C ARG A 13 23.78 9.90 17.50
N PHE A 14 24.79 9.80 16.64
CA PHE A 14 24.81 8.81 15.55
C PHE A 14 24.60 7.37 16.02
N ALA A 15 25.00 7.04 17.25
CA ALA A 15 24.75 5.75 17.87
C ALA A 15 23.25 5.40 18.08
N TRP A 16 22.35 6.39 17.98
CA TRP A 16 20.90 6.19 18.04
C TRP A 16 20.28 5.81 16.70
N THR A 17 21.00 5.98 15.59
CA THR A 17 20.55 5.51 14.29
C THR A 17 20.70 3.99 14.24
N LYS A 18 19.57 3.29 14.07
CA LYS A 18 19.57 1.83 13.94
C LYS A 18 20.42 1.40 12.73
N ILE A 19 21.45 0.60 12.97
CA ILE A 19 22.24 -0.01 11.89
C ILE A 19 21.43 -1.16 11.30
N ILE A 20 20.99 -1.02 10.05
CA ILE A 20 20.34 -2.08 9.29
C ILE A 20 21.39 -2.79 8.44
N ARG A 21 21.71 -4.04 8.79
CA ARG A 21 22.63 -4.88 8.02
C ARG A 21 21.92 -5.44 6.80
N HIS A 22 22.41 -5.11 5.62
CA HIS A 22 21.86 -5.61 4.35
C HIS A 22 22.63 -6.87 3.94
N GLN A 23 21.95 -7.86 3.37
CA GLN A 23 22.61 -9.05 2.82
C GLN A 23 23.43 -8.63 1.59
N LEU A 24 24.71 -9.00 1.50
CA LEU A 24 25.54 -8.70 0.31
C LEU A 24 24.95 -9.33 -0.97
N VAL A 25 25.17 -8.67 -2.11
CA VAL A 25 24.90 -9.25 -3.43
C VAL A 25 26.00 -10.26 -3.73
N LYS A 26 25.66 -11.38 -4.39
CA LYS A 26 26.67 -12.37 -4.81
C LYS A 26 27.65 -11.71 -5.79
N GLY A 27 28.95 -11.93 -5.61
CA GLY A 27 29.97 -11.38 -6.51
C GLY A 27 29.73 -11.83 -7.95
N GLY A 28 29.88 -10.91 -8.92
CA GLY A 28 29.59 -11.15 -10.33
C GLY A 28 28.10 -11.23 -10.69
N ALA A 29 27.18 -11.08 -9.71
CA ALA A 29 25.77 -11.10 -9.99
C ALA A 29 25.30 -9.76 -10.57
N SER A 30 25.33 -9.63 -11.90
CA SER A 30 24.73 -8.49 -12.60
C SER A 30 23.20 -8.60 -12.64
N PRO A 31 22.44 -7.51 -12.42
CA PRO A 31 20.98 -7.47 -12.61
C PRO A 31 20.51 -7.87 -14.01
N ASP A 32 21.33 -7.60 -15.04
CA ASP A 32 20.96 -7.75 -16.45
C ASP A 32 21.26 -9.16 -16.99
N GLY A 33 21.86 -10.04 -16.19
CA GLY A 33 22.21 -11.40 -16.59
C GLY A 33 21.00 -12.35 -16.53
N PRO A 34 20.61 -13.01 -17.65
CA PRO A 34 19.44 -13.89 -17.66
C PRO A 34 19.59 -15.11 -16.75
N ALA A 35 20.81 -15.63 -16.58
CA ALA A 35 21.11 -16.75 -15.68
C ALA A 35 20.89 -16.44 -14.18
N LEU A 36 20.69 -15.17 -13.83
CA LEU A 36 20.48 -14.70 -12.46
C LEU A 36 19.08 -14.11 -12.24
N ALA A 37 18.15 -14.33 -13.19
CA ALA A 37 16.79 -13.83 -13.10
C ALA A 37 16.10 -14.25 -11.79
N ASP A 38 16.21 -15.54 -11.43
CA ASP A 38 15.61 -16.08 -10.20
C ASP A 38 16.28 -15.53 -8.93
N TYR A 39 17.60 -15.38 -8.95
CA TYR A 39 18.35 -14.75 -7.85
C TYR A 39 17.85 -13.33 -7.57
N TRP A 40 17.70 -12.53 -8.63
CA TRP A 40 17.20 -11.16 -8.51
C TRP A 40 15.70 -11.09 -8.22
N ALA A 41 14.89 -12.04 -8.72
CA ALA A 41 13.48 -12.14 -8.37
C ALA A 41 13.29 -12.42 -6.86
N ASP A 42 14.04 -13.35 -6.30
CA ASP A 42 14.01 -13.64 -4.86
C ASP A 42 14.45 -12.43 -4.02
N ARG A 43 15.54 -11.78 -4.43
CA ARG A 43 16.07 -10.59 -3.75
C ARG A 43 15.11 -9.40 -3.82
N ARG A 44 14.41 -9.19 -4.95
CA ARG A 44 13.39 -8.14 -5.10
C ARG A 44 12.14 -8.41 -4.27
N ARG A 45 11.69 -9.67 -4.14
CA ARG A 45 10.58 -10.03 -3.23
C ARG A 45 10.88 -9.69 -1.76
N LYS A 46 12.16 -9.78 -1.39
CA LYS A 46 12.69 -9.40 -0.06
C LYS A 46 13.11 -7.92 0.01
N GLY A 47 12.95 -7.18 -1.09
CA GLY A 47 13.40 -5.80 -1.28
C GLY A 47 12.60 -4.79 -0.47
N ALA A 48 13.03 -3.52 -0.60
CA ALA A 48 12.66 -2.42 0.28
C ALA A 48 11.17 -2.45 0.65
N PRO A 49 10.83 -2.50 1.96
CA PRO A 49 9.45 -2.42 2.35
C PRO A 49 8.88 -1.12 1.77
N LEU A 50 7.68 -1.22 1.22
CA LEU A 50 6.82 -0.05 1.02
C LEU A 50 6.93 0.84 2.27
N PRO A 51 6.92 2.18 2.14
CA PRO A 51 6.95 3.09 3.29
C PRO A 51 5.60 3.06 4.04
N LEU A 52 5.23 1.86 4.47
CA LEU A 52 4.01 1.47 5.15
C LEU A 52 4.43 0.70 6.39
N ASP A 53 3.71 0.90 7.48
CA ASP A 53 3.93 0.12 8.69
C ASP A 53 3.62 -1.37 8.46
N GLY A 54 4.17 -2.22 9.32
CA GLY A 54 4.01 -3.67 9.20
C GLY A 54 2.57 -4.16 9.30
N ALA A 55 1.70 -3.46 10.03
CA ALA A 55 0.29 -3.83 10.17
C ALA A 55 -0.49 -3.55 8.88
N THR A 56 -0.29 -2.37 8.27
CA THR A 56 -0.83 -2.05 6.94
C THR A 56 -0.38 -3.09 5.91
N MET A 57 0.90 -3.45 5.91
CA MET A 57 1.44 -4.46 4.97
C MET A 57 0.82 -5.85 5.16
N ARG A 58 0.61 -6.28 6.42
CA ARG A 58 -0.04 -7.56 6.72
C ARG A 58 -1.49 -7.57 6.23
N LEU A 59 -2.23 -6.48 6.46
CA LEU A 59 -3.62 -6.35 6.03
C LEU A 59 -3.75 -6.25 4.50
N LEU A 60 -2.82 -5.57 3.81
CA LEU A 60 -2.77 -5.57 2.36
C LEU A 60 -2.59 -6.99 1.82
N LYS A 61 -1.65 -7.76 2.39
CA LYS A 61 -1.44 -9.17 2.00
C LYS A 61 -2.68 -10.03 2.25
N SER A 62 -3.32 -9.90 3.41
CA SER A 62 -4.49 -10.72 3.75
C SER A 62 -5.74 -10.38 2.94
N GLN A 63 -5.82 -9.15 2.41
CA GLN A 63 -6.93 -8.69 1.56
C GLN A 63 -6.58 -8.70 0.07
N THR A 64 -5.47 -9.34 -0.31
CA THR A 64 -4.97 -9.38 -1.71
C THR A 64 -4.85 -7.97 -2.31
N GLY A 65 -4.55 -6.97 -1.48
CA GLY A 65 -4.46 -5.57 -1.87
C GLY A 65 -5.78 -4.93 -2.31
N ARG A 66 -6.94 -5.57 -2.11
CA ARG A 66 -8.24 -5.10 -2.57
C ARG A 66 -9.10 -4.56 -1.42
N CYS A 67 -9.89 -3.54 -1.74
CA CYS A 67 -10.89 -2.98 -0.84
C CYS A 67 -12.11 -3.91 -0.82
N HIS A 68 -12.55 -4.33 0.38
CA HIS A 68 -13.70 -5.22 0.49
C HIS A 68 -15.04 -4.59 0.08
N ARG A 69 -15.13 -3.25 0.01
CA ARG A 69 -16.36 -2.53 -0.34
C ARG A 69 -16.56 -2.41 -1.86
N CYS A 70 -15.51 -2.09 -2.60
CA CYS A 70 -15.59 -1.82 -4.04
C CYS A 70 -14.80 -2.83 -4.91
N GLY A 71 -14.06 -3.75 -4.31
CA GLY A 71 -13.23 -4.74 -5.00
C GLY A 71 -11.99 -4.19 -5.69
N GLN A 72 -11.84 -2.87 -5.76
CA GLN A 72 -10.70 -2.19 -6.39
C GLN A 72 -9.45 -2.24 -5.50
N LEU A 73 -8.30 -2.06 -6.13
CA LEU A 73 -7.01 -2.09 -5.45
C LEU A 73 -6.87 -0.89 -4.49
N LEU A 74 -6.43 -1.19 -3.26
CA LEU A 74 -6.13 -0.21 -2.23
C LEU A 74 -4.90 0.62 -2.59
N LEU A 75 -3.93 -0.01 -3.25
CA LEU A 75 -2.76 0.64 -3.85
C LEU A 75 -2.65 0.20 -5.31
N HIS A 76 -2.71 1.14 -6.25
CA HIS A 76 -2.38 0.87 -7.66
C HIS A 76 -0.86 0.75 -7.83
N ALA A 77 -0.32 -0.38 -7.38
CA ALA A 77 1.10 -0.70 -7.36
C ALA A 77 1.35 -2.17 -7.68
N ASP A 78 0.52 -2.75 -8.57
CA ASP A 78 0.48 -4.22 -8.79
C ASP A 78 1.74 -4.78 -9.46
N ARG A 79 2.59 -3.93 -10.04
CA ARG A 79 3.80 -4.35 -10.73
C ARG A 79 5.04 -3.85 -10.01
N SER A 80 5.90 -4.79 -9.62
CA SER A 80 7.24 -4.46 -9.13
C SER A 80 8.09 -3.89 -10.26
N PRO A 81 8.65 -2.68 -10.12
CA PRO A 81 9.44 -2.02 -11.15
C PRO A 81 10.71 -2.81 -11.50
N GLN A 82 11.04 -2.88 -12.79
CA GLN A 82 12.21 -3.56 -13.33
C GLN A 82 13.31 -2.59 -13.79
N SER A 83 12.97 -1.32 -14.05
CA SER A 83 13.93 -0.29 -14.47
C SER A 83 13.94 0.92 -13.52
N PRO A 84 15.01 1.73 -13.51
CA PRO A 84 15.07 2.95 -12.67
C PRO A 84 13.91 3.92 -12.91
N ARG A 85 13.46 4.09 -14.16
CA ARG A 85 12.32 4.96 -14.50
C ARG A 85 11.01 4.39 -13.96
N GLU A 86 10.81 3.08 -14.05
CA GLU A 86 9.65 2.43 -13.45
C GLU A 86 9.66 2.57 -11.93
N TRP A 87 10.84 2.50 -11.30
CA TRP A 87 11.01 2.73 -9.87
C TRP A 87 10.57 4.13 -9.45
N GLU A 88 11.00 5.16 -10.17
CA GLU A 88 10.58 6.53 -9.92
C GLU A 88 9.06 6.69 -10.07
N GLN A 89 8.50 6.17 -11.17
CA GLN A 89 7.06 6.22 -11.42
C GLN A 89 6.27 5.52 -10.32
N TRP A 90 6.69 4.31 -9.93
CA TRP A 90 6.07 3.51 -8.88
C TRP A 90 6.14 4.21 -7.52
N LEU A 91 7.28 4.81 -7.18
CA LEU A 91 7.44 5.54 -5.93
C LEU A 91 6.55 6.79 -5.91
N ARG A 92 6.45 7.50 -7.04
CA ARG A 92 5.60 8.68 -7.21
C ARG A 92 4.12 8.32 -7.07
N THR A 93 3.65 7.27 -7.74
CA THR A 93 2.24 6.84 -7.65
C THR A 93 1.90 6.32 -6.27
N THR A 94 2.78 5.49 -5.68
CA THR A 94 2.60 4.95 -4.33
C THR A 94 2.59 6.06 -3.28
N ARG A 95 3.56 6.99 -3.31
CA ARG A 95 3.59 8.14 -2.40
C ARG A 95 2.37 9.04 -2.57
N LYS A 96 1.94 9.29 -3.82
CA LYS A 96 0.70 10.05 -4.08
C LYS A 96 -0.48 9.35 -3.44
N ALA A 97 -0.62 8.04 -3.64
CA ALA A 97 -1.71 7.25 -3.08
C ALA A 97 -1.74 7.25 -1.53
N ILE A 98 -0.57 7.18 -0.90
CA ILE A 98 -0.42 7.29 0.56
C ILE A 98 -0.77 8.71 1.04
N LYS A 99 -0.19 9.74 0.40
CA LYS A 99 -0.35 11.15 0.79
C LYS A 99 -1.81 11.60 0.73
N THR A 100 -2.55 11.18 -0.28
CA THR A 100 -3.98 11.52 -0.41
C THR A 100 -4.88 10.70 0.51
N GLN A 101 -4.31 9.91 1.44
CA GLN A 101 -5.03 9.12 2.44
C GLN A 101 -6.10 8.22 1.82
N HIS A 102 -5.76 7.55 0.71
CA HIS A 102 -6.74 6.68 0.05
C HIS A 102 -7.14 5.48 0.89
N ILE A 103 -6.40 5.10 1.93
CA ILE A 103 -6.66 3.88 2.71
C ILE A 103 -6.89 4.25 4.18
N ALA A 104 -8.02 3.78 4.71
CA ALA A 104 -8.40 3.91 6.10
C ALA A 104 -8.51 2.53 6.76
N TYR A 105 -8.25 2.47 8.06
CA TYR A 105 -8.58 1.32 8.87
C TYR A 105 -10.09 1.28 9.13
N GLN A 106 -10.69 0.11 9.00
CA GLN A 106 -12.05 -0.18 9.42
C GLN A 106 -12.04 -1.39 10.35
N GLY A 107 -12.57 -1.22 11.56
CA GLY A 107 -12.76 -2.31 12.52
C GLY A 107 -14.21 -2.80 12.46
N THR A 108 -14.39 -4.11 12.28
CA THR A 108 -15.70 -4.78 12.42
C THR A 108 -15.68 -5.63 13.68
N LYS A 109 -16.68 -5.45 14.56
CA LYS A 109 -16.85 -6.33 15.73
C LYS A 109 -17.33 -7.70 15.24
N THR A 110 -16.58 -8.73 15.56
CA THR A 110 -16.89 -10.14 15.34
C THR A 110 -17.01 -10.84 16.69
N PRO A 111 -17.70 -11.99 16.79
CA PRO A 111 -17.78 -12.75 18.04
C PRO A 111 -16.41 -13.05 18.68
N ASP A 112 -15.38 -13.20 17.85
CA ASP A 112 -13.99 -13.48 18.25
C ASP A 112 -13.12 -12.22 18.51
N GLY A 113 -13.71 -11.02 18.48
CA GLY A 113 -13.01 -9.74 18.72
C GLY A 113 -13.16 -8.70 17.59
N VAL A 114 -12.22 -7.76 17.49
CA VAL A 114 -12.24 -6.71 16.44
C VAL A 114 -11.41 -7.16 15.25
N GLN A 115 -12.06 -7.40 14.11
CA GLN A 115 -11.36 -7.67 12.86
C GLN A 115 -11.02 -6.33 12.17
N LEU A 116 -9.73 -6.05 12.06
CA LEU A 116 -9.22 -4.89 11.32
C LEU A 116 -9.12 -5.20 9.83
N ARG A 117 -9.59 -4.26 9.00
CA ARG A 117 -9.52 -4.29 7.54
C ARG A 117 -9.09 -2.94 7.00
N LEU A 118 -8.61 -2.92 5.77
CA LEU A 118 -8.27 -1.69 5.05
C LEU A 118 -9.36 -1.40 4.02
N THR A 119 -9.80 -0.15 3.95
CA THR A 119 -10.79 0.31 2.96
C THR A 119 -10.36 1.61 2.34
N HIS A 120 -10.92 1.92 1.18
CA HIS A 120 -10.74 3.28 0.68
C HIS A 120 -11.41 4.29 1.62
N ALA A 121 -10.78 5.43 1.87
CA ALA A 121 -11.38 6.48 2.70
C ALA A 121 -12.75 6.95 2.16
N SER A 122 -12.91 6.99 0.84
CA SER A 122 -14.20 7.28 0.18
C SER A 122 -15.22 6.14 0.33
N CYS A 123 -14.77 4.88 0.27
CA CYS A 123 -15.65 3.71 0.45
C CYS A 123 -16.12 3.57 1.90
N ARG A 124 -15.31 4.03 2.87
CA ARG A 124 -15.68 4.08 4.28
C ARG A 124 -16.81 5.08 4.55
N GLN A 125 -16.85 6.19 3.80
CA GLN A 125 -17.85 7.25 3.96
C GLN A 125 -19.17 6.94 3.22
N ARG A 126 -19.19 5.93 2.35
CA ARG A 126 -20.41 5.55 1.61
C ARG A 126 -21.28 4.62 2.46
N PRO A 127 -22.58 4.91 2.63
CA PRO A 127 -23.52 3.97 3.23
C PRO A 127 -23.54 2.66 2.41
N SER A 128 -23.75 1.51 3.07
CA SER A 128 -23.96 0.23 2.35
C SER A 128 -25.17 0.41 1.45
N MET A 129 -24.97 0.36 0.14
CA MET A 129 -26.07 0.19 -0.82
C MET A 129 -26.51 -1.28 -0.78
N ASP A 130 -26.92 -1.76 0.41
CA ASP A 130 -27.70 -2.98 0.55
C ASP A 130 -29.16 -2.53 0.59
N GLY A 131 -29.72 -2.36 -0.60
CA GLY A 131 -31.08 -1.95 -0.85
C GLY A 131 -31.38 -2.18 -2.31
N HIS A 132 -31.74 -3.41 -2.64
CA HIS A 132 -32.42 -3.72 -3.90
C HIS A 132 -33.66 -2.84 -3.99
N GLU A 133 -33.66 -1.87 -4.89
CA GLU A 133 -34.91 -1.39 -5.48
C GLU A 133 -34.81 -1.62 -6.99
N GLU A 134 -35.16 -2.86 -7.33
CA GLU A 134 -35.55 -3.28 -8.65
C GLU A 134 -36.87 -2.57 -8.98
N THR A 135 -36.79 -1.46 -9.71
CA THR A 135 -37.92 -0.94 -10.47
C THR A 135 -37.66 -1.21 -11.95
N LEU A 136 -38.01 -2.43 -12.36
CA LEU A 136 -38.52 -2.66 -13.70
C LEU A 136 -39.87 -1.96 -13.85
N HIS A 137 -40.21 -1.59 -15.09
CA HIS A 137 -41.48 -1.04 -15.61
C HIS A 137 -41.63 0.48 -15.58
N THR A 138 -42.01 1.21 -16.64
CA THR A 138 -42.43 0.90 -18.03
C THR A 138 -42.43 2.24 -18.77
N GLY A 139 -42.24 2.25 -20.10
CA GLY A 139 -42.82 3.33 -20.92
C GLY A 139 -41.87 3.97 -21.92
N GLU A 140 -41.77 3.32 -23.07
CA GLU A 140 -41.37 3.88 -24.35
C GLU A 140 -42.08 5.22 -24.66
N PRO A 141 -41.38 6.29 -25.08
CA PRO A 141 -42.02 7.40 -25.77
C PRO A 141 -41.76 7.28 -27.28
N LEU A 142 -42.85 7.01 -28.01
CA LEU A 142 -43.00 7.16 -29.46
C LEU A 142 -42.39 8.48 -29.95
N ARG A 143 -41.61 8.39 -31.02
CA ARG A 143 -41.07 9.54 -31.75
C ARG A 143 -41.98 9.96 -32.91
N LEU A 144 -42.27 11.26 -32.86
CA LEU A 144 -42.49 12.24 -33.93
C LEU A 144 -43.81 12.29 -34.72
N ALA A 145 -44.21 13.56 -34.90
CA ALA A 145 -45.02 14.08 -36.00
C ALA A 145 -44.35 13.88 -37.38
#